data_AF-A0A9X9T7R1-F1
#
_entry.id   AF-A0A9X9T7R1-F1
#
_cell.length_a   1.000
_cell.length_b   1.000
_cell.length_c   1.000
_cell.angle_alpha   90.00
_cell.angle_beta   90.00
_cell.angle_gamma   90.00
#
_symmetry.space_group_name_H-M   'P 1'
#
loop_
_entity.id
_entity.type
_entity.pdbx_description
1 polymer ?
#
loop_
_entity_poly.entity_id
_entity_poly.type
_entity_poly.pdbx_seq_one_letter_code
_entity_poly.pdbx_strand_id
1 'polypeptide(L)'
;MSTKADLPNCLSMLKPSQIQGEFQCIYCGKVFQKQNALRIHLGTCKKRALRRDFEFKGFTFHVYMNPRRDVYLPLKEFAQNCQDEPKLFLGALDYLKCAGWVTKYLALKDDG
;
A
#
# COMPACT_ATOMS: atom_id res chain seq x y z
N MET A 1 -25.14 17.61 1.08
CA MET A 1 -25.18 16.52 0.08
C MET A 1 -23.78 16.34 -0.49
N SER A 2 -23.34 15.09 -0.62
CA SER A 2 -21.96 14.61 -0.54
C SER A 2 -20.97 15.16 -1.56
N THR A 3 -19.79 15.57 -1.09
CA THR A 3 -18.59 15.76 -1.92
C THR A 3 -17.90 14.39 -2.10
N LYS A 4 -17.94 13.86 -3.33
CA LYS A 4 -17.09 12.73 -3.71
C LYS A 4 -15.66 13.23 -3.77
N ALA A 5 -14.84 12.85 -2.80
CA ALA A 5 -13.40 12.99 -2.91
C ALA A 5 -12.92 12.01 -4.00
N ASP A 6 -12.58 12.56 -5.16
CA ASP A 6 -11.82 11.85 -6.19
C ASP A 6 -10.47 11.41 -5.57
N LEU A 7 -10.38 10.15 -5.17
CA LEU A 7 -9.11 9.55 -4.80
C LEU A 7 -8.19 9.62 -6.04
N PRO A 8 -7.02 10.28 -5.96
CA PRO A 8 -6.11 10.33 -7.09
C PRO A 8 -5.71 8.89 -7.44
N ASN A 9 -5.93 8.54 -8.71
CA ASN A 9 -5.55 7.28 -9.29
C ASN A 9 -4.03 7.08 -9.08
N CYS A 10 -3.65 6.34 -8.04
CA CYS A 10 -2.28 6.10 -7.62
C CYS A 10 -1.42 5.36 -8.67
N LEU A 11 -1.97 5.05 -9.85
CA LEU A 11 -1.26 4.45 -10.98
C LEU A 11 -0.46 5.45 -11.81
N SER A 12 -0.75 6.75 -11.75
CA SER A 12 -0.07 7.78 -12.56
C SER A 12 1.32 8.18 -12.05
N MET A 13 1.68 7.79 -10.82
CA MET A 13 2.93 8.20 -10.16
C MET A 13 4.10 7.21 -10.35
N LEU A 14 3.89 6.07 -11.00
CA LEU A 14 4.95 5.09 -11.27
C LEU A 14 5.54 5.32 -12.66
N LYS A 15 6.61 6.11 -12.74
CA LYS A 15 7.41 6.22 -13.96
C LYS A 15 8.06 4.85 -14.25
N PRO A 16 7.75 4.21 -15.38
CA PRO A 16 8.47 3.01 -15.80
C PRO A 16 9.94 3.34 -16.02
N SER A 17 10.87 2.52 -15.54
CA SER A 17 12.25 2.55 -16.01
C SER A 17 12.27 1.89 -17.40
N GLN A 18 12.38 2.70 -18.45
CA GLN A 18 12.48 2.23 -19.83
C GLN A 18 13.94 1.92 -20.14
N ILE A 19 14.23 0.66 -20.44
CA ILE A 19 15.57 0.22 -20.89
C ILE A 19 15.37 -0.30 -22.31
N GLN A 20 15.98 0.36 -23.30
CA GLN A 20 16.05 -0.12 -24.69
C GLN A 20 14.69 -0.48 -25.36
N GLY A 21 13.60 0.23 -25.03
CA GLY A 21 12.28 -0.02 -25.61
C GLY A 21 11.42 -1.03 -24.82
N GLU A 22 11.97 -1.60 -23.76
CA GLU A 22 11.26 -2.49 -22.84
C GLU A 22 10.89 -1.75 -21.54
N PHE A 23 9.85 -2.24 -20.86
CA PHE A 23 9.30 -1.67 -19.64
C PHE A 23 9.60 -2.59 -18.46
N GLN A 24 10.44 -2.16 -17.52
CA GLN A 24 10.81 -2.96 -16.36
C GLN A 24 9.99 -2.58 -15.11
N CYS A 25 9.54 -3.59 -14.37
CA CYS A 25 8.93 -3.39 -13.06
C CYS A 25 10.01 -3.06 -12.01
N ILE A 26 9.97 -1.85 -11.46
CA ILE A 26 10.90 -1.39 -10.42
C ILE A 26 10.87 -2.23 -9.13
N TYR A 27 9.79 -2.98 -8.89
CA TYR A 27 9.60 -3.76 -7.67
C TYR A 27 10.12 -5.20 -7.76
N CYS A 28 10.00 -5.82 -8.93
CA CYS A 28 10.36 -7.23 -9.11
C CYS A 28 11.43 -7.48 -10.19
N GLY A 29 11.81 -6.44 -10.94
CA GLY A 29 12.77 -6.52 -12.02
C GLY A 29 12.23 -7.14 -13.31
N LYS A 30 10.97 -7.60 -13.34
CA LYS A 30 10.39 -8.26 -14.52
C LYS A 30 10.24 -7.28 -15.67
N VAL A 31 10.66 -7.71 -16.86
CA VAL A 31 10.67 -6.91 -18.08
C VAL A 31 9.43 -7.24 -18.93
N PHE A 32 8.86 -6.22 -19.55
CA PHE A 32 7.66 -6.30 -20.38
C PHE A 32 7.87 -5.57 -21.70
N GLN A 33 7.43 -6.16 -22.80
CA GLN A 33 7.52 -5.55 -24.14
C GLN A 33 6.53 -4.41 -24.37
N LYS A 34 5.49 -4.29 -23.52
CA LYS A 34 4.42 -3.30 -23.67
C LYS A 34 4.16 -2.59 -22.35
N GLN A 35 3.98 -1.27 -22.41
CA GLN A 35 3.65 -0.46 -21.23
C GLN A 35 2.36 -0.93 -20.55
N ASN A 36 1.33 -1.33 -21.32
CA ASN A 36 0.07 -1.80 -20.74
C ASN A 36 0.23 -3.12 -19.97
N ALA A 37 1.12 -4.01 -20.43
CA ALA A 37 1.43 -5.25 -19.72
C ALA A 37 2.12 -4.95 -18.38
N LEU A 38 3.07 -4.01 -18.35
CA LEU A 38 3.64 -3.53 -17.11
C LEU A 38 2.57 -2.90 -16.20
N ARG A 39 1.65 -2.08 -16.72
CA ARG A 39 0.58 -1.45 -15.94
C ARG A 39 -0.31 -2.47 -15.24
N ILE A 40 -0.76 -3.51 -15.96
CA ILE A 40 -1.56 -4.60 -15.40
C ILE A 40 -0.74 -5.37 -14.36
N HIS A 41 0.53 -5.66 -14.66
CA HIS A 41 1.43 -6.31 -13.73
C HIS A 41 1.61 -5.50 -12.44
N LEU A 42 1.75 -4.17 -12.50
CA LEU A 42 1.87 -3.33 -11.31
C LEU A 42 0.66 -3.49 -10.38
N GLY A 43 -0.54 -3.72 -10.91
CA GLY A 43 -1.73 -4.00 -10.10
C GLY A 43 -1.70 -5.34 -9.36
N THR A 44 -0.94 -6.31 -9.85
CA THR A 44 -0.88 -7.70 -9.33
C THR A 44 0.51 -8.11 -8.83
N CYS A 45 1.49 -7.21 -8.87
CA CYS A 45 2.88 -7.51 -8.54
C CYS A 45 3.03 -7.80 -7.05
N LYS A 46 3.31 -9.05 -6.70
CA LYS A 46 3.51 -9.47 -5.29
C LYS A 46 4.62 -8.71 -4.56
N LYS A 47 5.66 -8.26 -5.29
CA LYS A 47 6.77 -7.48 -4.72
C LYS A 47 6.48 -5.98 -4.65
N ARG A 48 5.35 -5.50 -5.20
CA ARG A 48 4.97 -4.09 -5.10
C ARG A 48 4.53 -3.82 -3.66
N ALA A 49 5.32 -3.03 -2.95
CA ALA A 49 4.99 -2.56 -1.61
C ALA A 49 4.96 -1.03 -1.63
N LEU A 50 3.77 -0.45 -1.56
CA LEU A 50 3.57 0.99 -1.41
C LEU A 50 3.46 1.34 0.07
N ARG A 51 4.12 2.42 0.46
CA ARG A 51 3.94 3.01 1.79
C ARG A 51 2.54 3.62 1.89
N ARG A 52 1.84 3.30 2.98
CA ARG A 52 0.57 3.87 3.42
C ARG A 52 0.72 4.25 4.87
N ASP A 53 0.30 5.46 5.18
CA ASP A 53 0.40 6.01 6.53
C ASP A 53 -0.98 5.92 7.17
N PHE A 54 -1.03 5.36 8.37
CA PHE A 54 -2.23 5.27 9.19
C PHE A 54 -1.95 5.95 10.51
N GLU A 55 -2.78 6.92 10.86
CA GLU A 55 -2.68 7.65 12.11
C GLU A 55 -3.64 7.03 13.12
N PHE A 56 -3.15 6.77 14.33
CA PHE A 56 -3.92 6.13 15.38
C PHE A 56 -3.45 6.57 16.77
N LYS A 57 -4.25 7.37 17.47
CA LYS A 57 -4.02 7.80 18.86
C LYS A 57 -2.58 8.30 19.15
N GLY A 58 -2.04 9.17 18.29
CA GLY A 58 -0.68 9.72 18.44
C GLY A 58 0.44 8.75 18.00
N PHE A 59 0.08 7.71 17.25
CA PHE A 59 1.02 6.89 16.51
C PHE A 59 0.79 7.06 15.02
N THR A 60 1.90 7.13 14.30
CA THR A 60 1.92 7.06 12.84
C THR A 60 2.47 5.70 12.41
N PHE A 61 1.63 4.90 11.76
CA PHE A 61 1.98 3.59 11.23
C PHE A 61 2.32 3.69 9.74
N HIS A 62 3.60 3.55 9.40
CA HIS A 62 4.06 3.42 8.01
C HIS A 62 3.97 1.97 7.57
N VAL A 63 2.90 1.63 6.85
CA VAL A 63 2.64 0.25 6.41
C VAL A 63 2.97 0.11 4.93
N TYR A 64 3.81 -0.87 4.60
CA TYR A 64 4.23 -1.17 3.24
C TYR A 64 3.46 -2.38 2.72
N MET A 65 2.55 -2.15 1.78
CA MET A 65 1.66 -3.19 1.24
C MET A 65 1.41 -3.02 -0.26
N ASN A 66 1.05 -4.11 -0.92
CA ASN A 66 0.52 -4.03 -2.28
C ASN A 66 -0.90 -3.41 -2.21
N PRO A 67 -1.24 -2.38 -3.01
CA PRO A 67 -2.55 -1.72 -3.01
C PRO A 67 -3.68 -2.60 -3.57
N ARG A 68 -3.86 -3.78 -2.99
CA ARG A 68 -5.02 -4.64 -3.19
C ARG A 68 -6.20 -4.03 -2.45
N ARG A 69 -7.22 -3.61 -3.21
CA ARG A 69 -8.37 -2.84 -2.71
C ARG A 69 -9.15 -3.58 -1.62
N ASP A 70 -9.19 -4.91 -1.74
CA ASP A 70 -9.79 -5.89 -0.84
C ASP A 70 -9.17 -5.91 0.57
N VAL A 71 -7.91 -5.51 0.72
CA VAL A 71 -7.24 -5.44 2.03
C VAL A 71 -7.12 -3.99 2.52
N TYR A 72 -6.83 -3.07 1.61
CA TYR A 72 -6.59 -1.67 1.97
C TYR A 72 -7.83 -0.96 2.52
N LEU A 73 -9.01 -1.12 1.91
CA LEU A 73 -10.21 -0.42 2.38
C LEU A 73 -10.65 -0.88 3.78
N PRO A 74 -10.75 -2.19 4.06
CA PRO A 74 -11.07 -2.66 5.41
C PRO A 74 -10.04 -2.22 6.45
N LEU A 75 -8.74 -2.26 6.13
CA LEU A 75 -7.70 -1.82 7.06
C LEU A 75 -7.79 -0.31 7.36
N LYS A 76 -8.12 0.50 6.34
CA LYS A 76 -8.33 1.94 6.52
C LYS A 76 -9.55 2.22 7.39
N GLU A 77 -10.68 1.55 7.12
CA GLU A 77 -11.88 1.65 7.95
C GLU A 77 -11.61 1.19 9.37
N PHE A 78 -10.85 0.11 9.55
CA PHE A 78 -10.42 -0.36 10.85
C PHE A 78 -9.57 0.69 11.58
N ALA A 79 -8.59 1.31 10.92
CA ALA A 79 -7.79 2.38 11.51
C ALA A 79 -8.63 3.58 11.96
N GLN A 80 -9.68 3.92 11.20
CA GLN A 80 -10.55 5.07 11.50
C GLN A 80 -11.58 4.80 12.61
N ASN A 81 -12.08 3.57 12.69
CA ASN A 81 -13.19 3.21 13.57
C ASN A 81 -12.76 2.45 14.83
N CYS A 82 -11.51 1.96 14.89
CA CYS A 82 -11.00 1.25 16.05
C CYS A 82 -10.87 2.22 17.23
N GLN A 83 -11.72 2.02 18.25
CA GLN A 83 -11.68 2.83 19.48
C GLN A 83 -10.69 2.25 20.51
N ASP A 84 -10.11 1.09 20.23
CA ASP A 84 -9.30 0.31 21.18
C ASP A 84 -7.83 0.76 21.27
N GLU A 85 -6.99 -0.01 21.96
CA GLU A 85 -5.55 0.27 22.10
C GLU A 85 -4.77 0.05 20.78
N PRO A 86 -3.68 0.80 20.54
CA PRO A 86 -2.82 0.65 19.35
C PRO A 86 -2.28 -0.77 19.14
N LYS A 87 -2.23 -1.58 20.20
CA LYS A 87 -1.83 -2.99 20.17
C LYS A 87 -2.73 -3.86 19.29
N LEU A 88 -4.03 -3.56 19.23
CA LEU A 88 -4.95 -4.30 18.36
C LEU A 88 -4.68 -3.99 16.88
N PHE A 89 -4.35 -2.74 16.58
CA PHE A 89 -3.90 -2.35 15.24
C PHE A 89 -2.59 -3.05 14.86
N LEU A 90 -1.62 -3.12 15.79
CA LEU A 90 -0.41 -3.92 15.61
C LEU A 90 -0.71 -5.40 15.33
N GLY A 91 -1.60 -6.02 16.11
CA GLY A 91 -2.00 -7.41 15.89
C GLY A 91 -2.65 -7.64 14.53
N ALA A 92 -3.49 -6.71 14.06
CA ALA A 92 -4.04 -6.76 12.71
C ALA A 92 -2.93 -6.68 11.65
N LEU A 93 -1.96 -5.77 11.81
CA LEU A 93 -0.83 -5.66 10.88
C LEU A 93 0.05 -6.91 10.87
N ASP A 94 0.29 -7.53 12.03
CA ASP A 94 1.01 -8.80 12.14
C ASP A 94 0.28 -9.93 11.42
N TYR A 95 -1.05 -10.04 11.60
CA TYR A 95 -1.87 -11.01 10.87
C TYR A 95 -1.77 -10.80 9.35
N LEU A 96 -1.93 -9.56 8.88
CA LEU A 96 -1.83 -9.23 7.45
C LEU A 96 -0.42 -9.48 6.90
N LYS A 97 0.62 -9.35 7.72
CA LYS A 97 2.00 -9.68 7.37
C LYS A 97 2.18 -11.20 7.23
N CYS A 98 1.68 -11.99 8.17
CA CYS A 98 1.67 -13.46 8.09
C CYS A 98 0.89 -13.96 6.87
N ALA A 99 -0.22 -13.31 6.52
CA ALA A 99 -1.00 -13.62 5.33
C ALA A 99 -0.33 -13.17 4.01
N GLY A 100 0.80 -12.46 4.08
CA GLY A 100 1.57 -12.00 2.91
C GLY A 100 0.98 -10.78 2.20
N TRP A 101 0.08 -10.04 2.83
CA TRP A 101 -0.53 -8.82 2.28
C TRP A 101 0.23 -7.54 2.69
N VAL A 102 0.80 -7.54 3.88
CA VAL A 102 1.72 -6.50 4.36
C VAL A 102 3.14 -7.02 4.27
N THR A 103 4.05 -6.28 3.65
CA THR A 103 5.46 -6.66 3.56
C THR A 103 6.20 -6.30 4.85
N LYS A 104 5.98 -5.08 5.34
CA LYS A 104 6.54 -4.56 6.59
C LYS A 104 5.73 -3.37 7.08
N TYR A 105 5.88 -3.01 8.35
CA TYR A 105 5.37 -1.76 8.89
C TYR A 105 6.31 -1.20 9.96
N LEU A 106 6.18 0.10 10.21
CA LEU A 106 6.88 0.81 11.29
C LEU A 106 5.83 1.59 12.09
N ALA A 107 5.88 1.48 13.41
CA ALA A 107 5.06 2.28 14.30
C ALA A 107 5.94 3.38 14.90
N LEU A 108 5.68 4.62 14.55
CA LEU A 108 6.32 5.79 15.13
C LEU A 108 5.35 6.38 16.16
N LYS A 109 5.85 6.72 17.34
CA LYS A 109 5.11 7.49 18.31
C LYS A 109 5.40 8.96 18.03
N ASP A 110 4.35 9.78 17.94
CA ASP A 110 4.54 11.22 17.86
C ASP A 110 4.97 11.70 19.26
N ASP A 111 6.28 11.83 19.46
CA ASP A 111 6.86 12.53 20.59
C ASP A 111 6.63 14.03 20.34
N GLY A 112 5.50 14.54 20.84
CA GLY A 112 5.04 15.92 20.65
C GLY A 112 6.05 16.99 21.05
#